data_AF-A0A497I936-F1
#
_entry.id   AF-A0A497I936-F1
#
_cell.length_a   1.000
_cell.length_b   1.000
_cell.length_c   1.000
_cell.angle_alpha   90.00
_cell.angle_beta   90.00
_cell.angle_gamma   90.00
#
_symmetry.space_group_name_H-M   'P 1'
#
loop_
_entity.id
_entity.type
_entity.pdbx_description
1 polymer ?
#
loop_
_entity_poly.entity_id
_entity_poly.type
_entity_poly.pdbx_seq_one_letter_code
_entity_poly.pdbx_strand_id
1 'polypeptide(L)' 'MHCEICGKEIEKGYFILVEGSQMLVCEECKKFGRVLKERKKPRRKVLSTEIEIEEYDVASTLKKVMRNEG' A
#
# COMPACT_ATOMS: atom_id res chain seq x y z
N MET A 1 9.81 1.59 -20.18
CA MET A 1 8.46 2.18 -19.95
C MET A 1 8.24 3.30 -20.96
N HIS A 2 7.01 3.74 -21.21
CA HIS A 2 6.74 4.76 -22.24
C HIS A 2 6.17 6.03 -21.62
N CYS A 3 6.50 7.18 -22.20
CA CYS A 3 5.93 8.47 -21.85
C CYS A 3 4.46 8.53 -22.26
N GLU A 4 3.55 8.84 -21.33
CA GLU A 4 2.11 8.87 -21.61
C GLU A 4 1.66 10.09 -22.45
N ILE A 5 2.54 11.07 -22.68
CA ILE A 5 2.26 12.24 -23.54
C ILE A 5 2.75 12.03 -24.97
N CYS A 6 3.98 11.54 -25.16
CA CYS A 6 4.62 11.47 -26.49
C CYS A 6 4.95 10.06 -26.96
N GLY A 7 4.72 9.04 -26.14
CA GLY A 7 4.96 7.63 -26.50
C GLY A 7 6.42 7.19 -26.53
N LYS A 8 7.40 8.09 -26.34
CA LYS A 8 8.84 7.73 -26.31
C LYS A 8 9.13 6.70 -25.21
N GLU A 9 10.00 5.75 -25.51
CA GLU A 9 10.57 4.86 -24.51
C GLU A 9 11.52 5.63 -23.57
N ILE A 10 11.40 5.39 -22.27
CA ILE A 10 12.15 6.08 -21.22
C ILE A 10 12.61 5.10 -20.13
N GLU A 11 13.84 5.33 -19.65
CA GLU A 11 14.43 4.62 -18.51
C GLU A 11 14.06 5.26 -17.16
N LYS A 12 13.90 6.58 -17.13
CA LYS A 12 13.45 7.36 -15.96
C LYS A 12 12.24 8.19 -16.32
N GLY A 13 11.16 8.01 -15.56
CA GLY A 13 9.93 8.76 -15.70
C GLY A 13 9.74 9.76 -14.57
N TYR A 14 8.99 10.83 -14.86
CA TYR A 14 8.57 11.83 -13.89
C TYR A 14 7.07 11.77 -13.75
N PHE A 15 6.57 11.73 -12.51
CA PHE A 15 5.14 11.87 -12.27
C PHE A 15 4.75 13.35 -12.30
N ILE A 16 3.82 13.70 -13.18
CA ILE A 16 3.23 15.04 -13.27
C ILE A 16 1.73 14.98 -13.04
N LEU A 17 1.17 16.08 -12.54
CA LEU A 17 -0.28 16.28 -12.45
C LEU A 17 -0.73 17.16 -13.62
N VAL A 18 -1.64 16.62 -14.44
CA VAL A 18 -2.29 17.30 -15.57
C VAL A 18 -3.80 17.12 -15.39
N GLU A 19 -4.55 18.22 -15.27
CA GLU A 19 -6.03 18.20 -15.15
C GLU A 19 -6.58 17.26 -14.07
N GLY A 20 -5.86 17.13 -12.95
CA GLY A 20 -6.25 16.23 -11.85
C GLY A 20 -5.84 14.77 -12.03
N SER A 21 -5.30 14.40 -13.19
CA SER A 21 -4.75 13.08 -13.48
C SER A 21 -3.23 13.05 -13.27
N GLN A 22 -2.75 12.02 -12.58
CA GLN A 22 -1.32 11.77 -12.42
C GLN A 22 -0.81 10.93 -13.60
N MET A 23 0.22 11.42 -14.29
CA MET A 23 0.80 10.78 -15.48
C MET A 23 2.31 10.60 -15.33
N LEU A 24 2.85 9.55 -15.95
CA LEU A 24 4.27 9.22 -16.05
C LEU A 24 4.84 9.68 -17.41
N VAL A 25 5.78 10.60 -17.36
CA VAL A 25 6.29 11.26 -18.58
C VAL A 25 7.81 11.33 -18.64
N CYS A 26 8.36 11.57 -19.84
CA CYS A 26 9.78 11.82 -20.03
C CYS A 26 10.21 13.19 -19.50
N GLU A 27 11.52 13.44 -19.44
CA GLU A 27 12.08 14.71 -18.98
C GLU A 27 11.57 15.92 -19.78
N GLU A 28 11.45 15.79 -21.10
CA GLU A 28 10.98 16.87 -21.97
C GLU A 28 9.50 17.22 -21.73
N CYS A 29 8.69 16.21 -21.41
CA CYS A 29 7.25 16.35 -21.22
C CYS A 29 6.86 16.77 -19.81
N LYS A 30 7.80 16.76 -18.85
CA LYS A 30 7.53 17.18 -17.46
C LYS A 30 7.03 18.63 -17.35
N LYS A 31 7.31 19.46 -18.36
CA LYS A 31 6.89 20.87 -18.45
C LYS A 31 5.38 21.06 -18.68
N PHE A 32 4.68 20.03 -19.16
CA PHE A 32 3.24 20.12 -19.47
C PHE A 32 2.34 20.02 -18.24
N GLY A 33 2.90 19.73 -17.07
CA GLY A 33 2.14 19.64 -15.82
C GLY A 33 2.99 19.99 -14.61
N ARG A 34 2.40 19.79 -13.43
CA ARG A 34 3.09 20.02 -12.16
C ARG A 34 3.84 18.77 -11.74
N VAL A 35 5.16 18.83 -11.65
CA VAL A 35 5.99 17.72 -11.17
C VAL A 35 5.66 17.39 -9.71
N LEU A 36 5.26 16.15 -9.46
CA LEU A 36 5.02 15.62 -8.11
C LEU A 36 6.35 15.10 -7.56
N LYS A 37 6.83 15.70 -6.46
CA LYS A 37 7.97 15.13 -5.72
C LYS A 37 7.55 13.80 -5.12
N GLU A 38 8.33 12.75 -5.36
CA GLU A 38 8.16 11.47 -4.66
C GLU A 38 8.25 11.74 -3.15
N ARG A 39 7.12 11.59 -2.45
CA ARG A 39 7.12 11.57 -0.99
C ARG A 39 7.91 10.32 -0.60
N LYS A 40 9.15 10.49 -0.12
CA LYS A 40 9.89 9.41 0.52
C LYS A 40 8.97 8.81 1.59
N LYS A 41 8.46 7.60 1.37
CA LYS A 41 7.66 6.91 2.38
C LYS A 41 8.52 6.85 3.64
N PRO A 42 8.06 7.38 4.80
CA PRO A 42 8.80 7.18 6.03
C PRO A 42 8.90 5.67 6.23
N ARG A 43 10.13 5.16 6.34
CA ARG A 43 10.37 3.75 6.69
C ARG A 43 9.72 3.54 8.06
N ARG A 44 8.53 2.91 8.10
CA ARG A 44 7.94 2.46 9.34
C ARG A 44 8.91 1.44 9.92
N LYS A 45 9.57 1.79 11.04
CA LYS A 45 10.24 0.79 11.87
C LYS A 45 9.13 -0.12 12.36
N VAL A 46 9.06 -1.35 11.84
CA VAL A 46 8.16 -2.36 12.37
C VAL A 46 8.69 -2.69 13.75
N LEU A 47 8.01 -2.22 14.79
CA LEU A 47 8.26 -2.68 16.14
C LEU A 47 7.60 -4.07 16.23
N SER A 48 8.40 -5.13 16.19
CA SER A 48 7.92 -6.48 16.41
C SER A 48 7.54 -6.61 17.89
N THR A 49 6.26 -6.43 18.19
CA THR A 49 5.72 -6.88 19.48
C THR A 49 5.44 -8.38 19.34
N GLU A 50 6.12 -9.20 20.13
CA GLU A 50 5.77 -10.61 20.29
C GLU A 50 4.35 -10.68 20.85
N ILE A 51 3.43 -11.30 20.11
CA ILE A 51 2.07 -11.57 20.58
C ILE A 51 2.09 -13.01 21.09
N GLU A 52 2.01 -13.19 22.41
CA GLU A 52 1.74 -14.49 23.01
C GLU A 52 0.28 -14.86 22.72
N ILE A 53 0.07 -15.90 21.91
CA ILE A 53 -1.26 -16.44 21.61
C ILE A 53 -1.52 -17.53 22.65
N GLU A 54 -2.38 -17.26 23.64
CA GLU A 54 -2.93 -18.32 24.50
C GLU A 54 -3.96 -19.13 23.70
N GLU A 55 -3.71 -20.42 23.51
CA GLU A 55 -4.65 -21.36 22.91
C GLU A 55 -5.86 -21.57 23.83
N TYR A 56 -7.03 -21.10 23.43
CA TYR A 56 -8.29 -21.41 24.12
C TYR A 56 -8.83 -22.79 23.67
N ASP A 57 -8.87 -23.76 24.58
CA ASP A 57 -9.49 -25.08 24.35
C ASP A 57 -11.02 -24.99 24.36
N VAL A 58 -11.61 -24.92 23.16
CA VAL A 58 -13.07 -24.85 22.92
C VAL A 58 -13.83 -26.11 23.37
N ALA A 59 -13.17 -27.26 23.56
CA ALA A 59 -13.84 -28.51 23.95
C ALA A 59 -14.34 -28.46 25.41
N SER A 60 -13.67 -27.68 26.25
CA SER A 60 -14.03 -27.49 27.66
C SER A 60 -15.28 -26.63 27.84
N THR A 61 -15.47 -25.64 26.96
CA THR A 61 -16.61 -24.72 27.00
C THR A 61 -17.91 -25.42 26.62
N LEU A 62 -17.88 -26.28 25.59
CA LEU A 62 -19.07 -27.03 25.14
C LEU A 62 -19.61 -27.99 26.22
N LYS A 63 -18.74 -28.64 27.00
CA LYS A 63 -19.16 -29.55 28.09
C LYS A 63 -19.89 -28.81 29.23
N LYS A 64 -19.57 -27.55 29.49
CA LYS A 64 -20.27 -26.72 30.50
C LYS A 64 -21.68 -26.33 30.04
N VAL A 65 -21.85 -26.05 28.75
CA VAL A 65 -23.16 -25.66 28.20
C VAL A 65 -24.13 -26.84 28.24
N MET A 66 -23.68 -28.05 27.90
CA MET A 66 -24.53 -29.25 27.89
C MET A 66 -24.96 -29.75 29.28
N ARG A 67 -24.42 -29.20 30.39
CA ARG A 67 -24.79 -29.58 31.76
C ARG A 67 -25.91 -28.73 32.37
N ASN A 68 -26.30 -27.63 31.74
CA ASN A 68 -27.31 -26.70 32.28
C ASN A 68 -28.72 -26.91 31.70
N GLU A 69 -28.94 -27.95 30.89
CA GLU A 69 -30.26 -28.34 30.38
C GLU A 69 -30.65 -29.77 30.81
N GLY A 70 -30.45 -30.09 32.09
CA GLY A 70 -30.88 -31.36 32.69
C GLY A 70 -31.38 -31.18 34.11
#